data_AF-A0A1Q7R2B9-F1
#
_entry.id   AF-A0A1Q7R2B9-F1
#
_cell.length_a   1.000
_cell.length_b   1.000
_cell.length_c   1.000
_cell.angle_alpha   90.00
_cell.angle_beta   90.00
_cell.angle_gamma   90.00
#
_symmetry.space_group_name_H-M   'P 1'
#
loop_
_entity.id
_entity.type
_entity.pdbx_description
1 polymer ?
#
loop_
_entity_poly.entity_id
_entity_poly.type
_entity_poly.pdbx_seq_one_letter_code
_entity_poly.pdbx_strand_id
1 'polypeptide(L)'
;MSVFVLTAPQDLKLSAVGAEPWPDRLRSRDDEHWQEDEQTTWPAAAWILDARTRSVVWDLRTVDTRRESNGLRRFSGTVHLPAGTYEAHYASYPASSVSWNGDINISLKEIIRLGRRVKYGGPYVETGLYKQFGLNIEGAGRIASQDDINAAHTAFTASAIATLVPDRHSSTRKGFELTRPTTVEVYAIGELKPDGEFDYGWIMNADTRKRVWSMTYAGTDPAGGAAKNRMAHETLLLKPGHYVAYFVCDDSHSPDDWNNVPATDPEFWGMTLRVADRAARASVKAFEFEPVPQGQTIVSMIGIHDDEMRSAGFALRRPMDVHIYALGEGTSDKMHDYAWIVDEEQHKRVWVMRYDDTEHAGGAEKNRLFDGTVHLAAGNYLAYYHSDDSHSYNDWNGAPPAEERYWGISIFPASGRLNPADVGPFMRTRGAGTNTTLAQLTHMGDDEDARTPLRLTGETRVRILAIGEGRDGDMFDYGWIEDVDGQTVWKMKYGETDPAGGSDKNRVFDGVITLPAGNYVLRFRSDGSHSYNDWNTDPPDDPESWGISVFRLARR
;
A
#
# COMPACT_ATOMS: atom_id res chain seq x y z
N MET A 1 2.19 24.99 -23.29
CA MET A 1 0.90 25.67 -23.06
C MET A 1 0.97 27.12 -23.52
N SER A 2 -0.12 27.66 -24.06
CA SER A 2 -0.36 29.09 -24.29
C SER A 2 -1.77 29.44 -23.80
N VAL A 3 -2.00 30.66 -23.35
CA VAL A 3 -3.25 31.04 -22.67
C VAL A 3 -3.88 32.28 -23.30
N PHE A 4 -5.21 32.29 -23.44
CA PHE A 4 -5.94 33.39 -24.07
C PHE A 4 -7.32 33.63 -23.45
N VAL A 5 -7.84 34.85 -23.63
CA VAL A 5 -9.15 35.28 -23.16
C VAL A 5 -10.00 35.74 -24.34
N LEU A 6 -11.25 35.27 -24.36
CA LEU A 6 -12.31 35.76 -25.25
C LEU A 6 -13.30 36.57 -24.42
N THR A 7 -13.47 37.85 -24.74
CA THR A 7 -14.40 38.75 -24.01
C THR A 7 -15.85 38.61 -24.47
N ALA A 8 -16.08 37.96 -25.61
CA ALA A 8 -17.38 37.65 -26.18
C ALA A 8 -17.28 36.33 -26.97
N PRO A 9 -18.39 35.59 -27.15
CA PRO A 9 -18.44 34.43 -28.03
C PRO A 9 -17.97 34.81 -29.44
N GLN A 10 -17.05 34.03 -30.01
CA GLN A 10 -16.48 34.35 -31.31
C GLN A 10 -15.90 33.11 -31.99
N ASP A 11 -15.78 33.22 -33.30
CA ASP A 11 -15.12 32.23 -34.15
C ASP A 11 -13.61 32.45 -34.15
N LEU A 12 -12.87 31.38 -33.89
CA LEU A 12 -11.42 31.33 -33.97
C LEU A 12 -11.01 30.49 -35.18
N LYS A 13 -10.04 30.97 -35.96
CA LYS A 13 -9.39 30.16 -36.99
C LYS A 13 -8.28 29.35 -36.34
N LEU A 14 -8.37 28.04 -36.46
CA LEU A 14 -7.39 27.11 -35.93
C LEU A 14 -6.69 26.39 -37.08
N SER A 15 -5.38 26.26 -36.97
CA SER A 15 -4.62 25.29 -37.75
C SER A 15 -3.72 24.49 -36.83
N ALA A 16 -3.79 23.17 -36.92
CA ALA A 16 -3.00 22.28 -36.09
C ALA A 16 -2.44 21.14 -36.93
N VAL A 17 -1.22 20.73 -36.59
CA VAL A 17 -0.55 19.57 -37.18
C VAL A 17 -0.15 18.67 -36.04
N GLY A 18 -0.73 17.48 -35.99
CA GLY A 18 -0.37 16.42 -35.06
C GLY A 18 0.17 15.21 -35.80
N ALA A 19 0.43 14.16 -35.04
CA ALA A 19 0.91 12.88 -35.52
C ALA A 19 0.08 11.76 -34.93
N GLU A 20 -0.39 10.85 -35.78
CA GLU A 20 -0.98 9.60 -35.32
C GLU A 20 0.11 8.55 -35.04
N PRO A 21 -0.20 7.47 -34.31
CA PRO A 21 0.69 6.32 -34.17
C PRO A 21 1.05 5.75 -35.54
N TRP A 22 2.34 5.50 -35.81
CA TRP A 22 2.77 4.95 -37.09
C TRP A 22 2.31 3.49 -37.24
N PRO A 23 1.59 3.13 -38.32
CA PRO A 23 0.94 1.81 -38.46
C PRO A 23 1.90 0.64 -38.73
N ASP A 24 3.13 0.88 -39.18
CA ASP A 24 3.98 -0.15 -39.81
C ASP A 24 5.10 -0.73 -38.91
N ARG A 25 5.15 -0.37 -37.63
CA ARG A 25 5.95 -1.10 -36.64
C ARG A 25 5.03 -1.79 -35.65
N LEU A 26 4.44 -2.91 -36.09
CA LEU A 26 4.07 -3.98 -35.17
C LEU A 26 5.33 -4.29 -34.35
N ARG A 27 5.35 -3.88 -33.07
CA ARG A 27 6.37 -4.41 -32.14
C ARG A 27 6.21 -5.93 -32.14
N SER A 28 7.31 -6.69 -32.06
CA SER A 28 7.22 -8.14 -31.89
C SER A 28 6.65 -8.45 -30.51
N ARG A 29 5.75 -9.43 -30.47
CA ARG A 29 5.00 -9.82 -29.27
C ARG A 29 5.92 -10.41 -28.17
N ASP A 30 6.65 -9.58 -27.45
CA ASP A 30 7.36 -9.97 -26.22
C ASP A 30 6.40 -9.88 -25.01
N ASP A 31 5.75 -10.99 -24.68
CA ASP A 31 4.58 -11.15 -23.80
C ASP A 31 4.68 -10.51 -22.38
N GLU A 32 5.82 -10.00 -21.93
CA GLU A 32 5.99 -9.37 -20.60
C GLU A 32 5.64 -7.87 -20.54
N HIS A 33 5.53 -7.16 -21.67
CA HIS A 33 5.34 -5.69 -21.67
C HIS A 33 4.28 -5.18 -22.67
N TRP A 34 3.34 -6.04 -23.09
CA TRP A 34 2.34 -5.69 -24.10
C TRP A 34 1.15 -4.92 -23.56
N GLN A 35 0.85 -3.76 -24.15
CA GLN A 35 -0.43 -3.08 -24.03
C GLN A 35 -0.94 -2.67 -25.41
N GLU A 36 -2.09 -3.22 -25.81
CA GLU A 36 -2.75 -2.92 -27.10
C GLU A 36 -3.04 -1.41 -27.26
N ASP A 37 -3.19 -0.68 -26.14
CA ASP A 37 -3.62 0.72 -26.14
C ASP A 37 -2.48 1.73 -26.43
N GLU A 38 -1.21 1.39 -26.23
CA GLU A 38 -0.08 2.27 -26.58
C GLU A 38 0.01 2.53 -28.08
N GLN A 39 -0.44 1.58 -28.91
CA GLN A 39 -0.51 1.73 -30.36
C GLN A 39 -1.54 2.75 -30.82
N THR A 40 -2.41 3.24 -29.93
CA THR A 40 -3.41 4.27 -30.25
C THR A 40 -2.98 5.66 -29.77
N THR A 41 -1.90 5.77 -28.98
CA THR A 41 -1.43 7.02 -28.40
C THR A 41 -0.79 7.92 -29.45
N TRP A 42 -1.40 9.07 -29.72
CA TRP A 42 -0.89 10.04 -30.69
C TRP A 42 0.44 10.65 -30.20
N PRO A 43 1.56 10.49 -30.94
CA PRO A 43 2.85 11.04 -30.53
C PRO A 43 2.88 12.57 -30.49
N ALA A 44 1.96 13.23 -31.20
CA ALA A 44 1.79 14.67 -31.05
C ALA A 44 0.32 15.09 -31.28
N ALA A 45 -0.21 15.85 -30.34
CA ALA A 45 -1.59 16.32 -30.39
C ALA A 45 -1.73 17.68 -29.70
N ALA A 46 -2.80 18.37 -30.08
CA ALA A 46 -3.16 19.69 -29.58
C ALA A 46 -4.59 19.66 -29.05
N TRP A 47 -4.85 20.40 -27.97
CA TRP A 47 -6.19 20.55 -27.42
C TRP A 47 -6.34 21.91 -26.73
N ILE A 48 -7.59 22.31 -26.48
CA ILE A 48 -7.93 23.55 -25.78
C ILE A 48 -8.85 23.20 -24.60
N LEU A 49 -8.47 23.66 -23.40
CA LEU A 49 -9.28 23.58 -22.19
C LEU A 49 -9.96 24.92 -21.91
N ASP A 50 -11.20 24.88 -21.45
CA ASP A 50 -11.79 25.99 -20.68
C ASP A 50 -11.16 25.99 -19.28
N ALA A 51 -10.39 27.02 -18.95
CA ALA A 51 -9.60 27.06 -17.71
C ALA A 51 -10.49 27.10 -16.45
N ARG A 52 -11.75 27.54 -16.57
CA ARG A 52 -12.71 27.66 -15.47
C ARG A 52 -13.49 26.38 -15.23
N THR A 53 -13.77 25.58 -16.26
CA THR A 53 -14.52 24.32 -16.13
C THR A 53 -13.65 23.07 -16.25
N ARG A 54 -12.40 23.24 -16.71
CA ARG A 54 -11.46 22.17 -17.10
C ARG A 54 -11.97 21.28 -18.23
N SER A 55 -13.02 21.68 -18.93
CA SER A 55 -13.57 20.90 -20.04
C SER A 55 -12.69 21.06 -21.28
N VAL A 56 -12.38 19.94 -21.94
CA VAL A 56 -11.78 19.96 -23.28
C VAL A 56 -12.82 20.47 -24.26
N VAL A 57 -12.62 21.69 -24.77
CA VAL A 57 -13.54 22.35 -25.72
C VAL A 57 -13.15 22.14 -27.18
N TRP A 58 -11.91 21.71 -27.42
CA TRP A 58 -11.44 21.28 -28.74
C TRP A 58 -10.26 20.31 -28.59
N ASP A 59 -10.20 19.26 -29.39
CA ASP A 59 -9.12 18.28 -29.41
C ASP A 59 -8.85 17.83 -30.84
N LEU A 60 -7.59 17.93 -31.27
CA LEU A 60 -7.16 17.52 -32.60
C LEU A 60 -7.49 16.04 -32.90
N ARG A 61 -7.55 15.19 -31.88
CA ARG A 61 -7.74 13.74 -32.00
C ARG A 61 -9.20 13.37 -32.28
N THR A 62 -10.14 14.24 -31.94
CA THR A 62 -11.58 13.98 -32.06
C THR A 62 -12.25 14.72 -33.22
N VAL A 63 -11.53 15.61 -33.89
CA VAL A 63 -12.04 16.38 -35.04
C VAL A 63 -11.65 15.76 -36.38
N ASP A 64 -12.39 16.12 -37.42
CA ASP A 64 -12.08 15.72 -38.78
C ASP A 64 -10.75 16.33 -39.23
N THR A 65 -9.77 15.45 -39.48
CA THR A 65 -8.42 15.82 -39.89
C THR A 65 -8.08 15.24 -41.25
N ARG A 66 -7.29 15.98 -42.03
CA ARG A 66 -6.66 15.43 -43.22
C ARG A 66 -5.49 14.55 -42.79
N ARG A 67 -5.63 13.25 -43.00
CA ARG A 67 -4.56 12.25 -42.83
C ARG A 67 -3.60 12.28 -44.00
N GLU A 68 -2.31 12.35 -43.73
CA GLU A 68 -1.24 12.25 -44.71
C GLU A 68 -0.57 10.87 -44.63
N SER A 69 0.01 10.38 -45.73
CA SER A 69 0.63 9.04 -45.80
C SER A 69 1.86 8.88 -44.92
N ASN A 70 2.40 9.97 -44.39
CA ASN A 70 3.55 10.03 -43.49
C ASN A 70 3.17 10.04 -42.00
N GLY A 71 1.88 9.81 -41.69
CA GLY A 71 1.35 9.80 -40.32
C GLY A 71 0.95 11.18 -39.76
N LEU A 72 1.17 12.27 -40.52
CA LEU A 72 0.71 13.59 -40.08
C LEU A 72 -0.81 13.71 -40.19
N ARG A 73 -1.38 14.43 -39.24
CA ARG A 73 -2.80 14.76 -39.15
C ARG A 73 -2.95 16.27 -39.11
N ARG A 74 -3.63 16.84 -40.11
CA ARG A 74 -3.80 18.28 -40.22
C ARG A 74 -5.24 18.70 -40.04
N PHE A 75 -5.43 19.71 -39.20
CA PHE A 75 -6.67 20.43 -39.06
C PHE A 75 -6.47 21.87 -39.57
N SER A 76 -7.43 22.38 -40.32
CA SER A 76 -7.57 23.79 -40.61
C SER A 76 -9.06 24.10 -40.69
N GLY A 77 -9.55 24.93 -39.77
CA GLY A 77 -10.97 25.15 -39.62
C GLY A 77 -11.29 26.30 -38.69
N THR A 78 -12.58 26.49 -38.45
CA THR A 78 -13.10 27.49 -37.52
C THR A 78 -13.72 26.80 -36.31
N VAL A 79 -13.40 27.28 -35.11
CA VAL A 79 -13.98 26.79 -33.85
C VAL A 79 -14.68 27.94 -33.16
N HIS A 80 -15.96 27.76 -32.86
CA HIS A 80 -16.74 28.73 -32.12
C HIS A 80 -16.57 28.47 -30.62
N LEU A 81 -16.04 29.45 -29.88
CA LEU A 81 -15.89 29.35 -28.43
C LEU A 81 -16.68 30.48 -27.74
N PRO A 82 -17.30 30.23 -26.57
CA PRO A 82 -17.95 31.27 -25.79
C PRO A 82 -16.93 32.27 -25.20
N ALA A 83 -17.42 33.30 -24.50
CA ALA A 83 -16.54 34.14 -23.71
C ALA A 83 -15.94 33.32 -22.55
N GLY A 84 -14.63 33.42 -22.33
CA GLY A 84 -13.94 32.60 -21.34
C GLY A 84 -12.43 32.80 -21.35
N THR A 85 -11.77 32.12 -20.41
CA THR A 85 -10.31 31.99 -20.33
C THR A 85 -9.94 30.57 -20.72
N TYR A 86 -9.00 30.42 -21.64
CA TYR A 86 -8.67 29.14 -22.26
C TYR A 86 -7.17 28.84 -22.18
N GLU A 87 -6.86 27.56 -22.03
CA GLU A 87 -5.51 27.01 -22.13
C GLU A 87 -5.39 26.19 -23.40
N ALA A 88 -4.53 26.63 -24.31
CA ALA A 88 -4.14 25.90 -25.49
C ALA A 88 -2.90 25.05 -25.18
N HIS A 89 -3.04 23.75 -25.34
CA HIS A 89 -2.01 22.77 -25.03
C HIS A 89 -1.53 22.08 -26.31
N TYR A 90 -0.26 21.70 -26.29
CA TYR A 90 0.36 20.92 -27.34
C TYR A 90 1.38 19.99 -26.68
N ALA A 91 1.24 18.69 -26.89
CA ALA A 91 2.20 17.69 -26.45
C ALA A 91 2.89 17.05 -27.65
N SER A 92 4.19 16.76 -27.51
CA SER A 92 5.03 16.25 -28.58
C SER A 92 6.07 15.27 -28.04
N TYR A 93 5.86 13.99 -28.32
CA TYR A 93 6.75 12.87 -28.02
C TYR A 93 7.16 12.21 -29.35
N PRO A 94 7.91 12.93 -30.22
CA PRO A 94 8.19 12.48 -31.59
C PRO A 94 9.17 11.29 -31.64
N ALA A 95 9.94 11.08 -30.57
CA ALA A 95 10.91 10.01 -30.46
C ALA A 95 10.23 8.75 -29.95
N SER A 96 10.39 7.64 -30.67
CA SER A 96 9.90 6.32 -30.28
C SER A 96 10.99 5.43 -29.66
N SER A 97 12.23 5.91 -29.64
CA SER A 97 13.34 5.28 -28.95
C SER A 97 14.34 6.33 -28.47
N VAL A 98 14.98 6.03 -27.34
CA VAL A 98 16.09 6.81 -26.80
C VAL A 98 17.24 5.83 -26.61
N SER A 99 18.41 6.11 -27.19
CA SER A 99 19.62 5.33 -26.95
C SER A 99 20.74 6.20 -26.39
N TRP A 100 21.50 5.61 -25.46
CA TRP A 100 22.53 6.29 -24.70
C TRP A 100 23.79 5.43 -24.59
N ASN A 101 24.96 6.07 -24.50
CA ASN A 101 26.26 5.42 -24.32
C ASN A 101 26.86 5.81 -22.94
N GLY A 102 26.65 4.99 -21.89
CA GLY A 102 27.24 5.10 -20.54
C GLY A 102 26.57 4.19 -19.47
N ASP A 103 26.89 4.36 -18.17
CA ASP A 103 26.37 3.57 -17.03
C ASP A 103 25.01 4.04 -16.42
N ILE A 104 24.20 3.08 -15.95
CA ILE A 104 22.72 3.02 -16.05
C ILE A 104 21.91 3.90 -15.04
N ASN A 105 22.52 4.73 -14.21
CA ASN A 105 21.79 5.33 -13.06
C ASN A 105 21.54 6.85 -13.16
N ILE A 106 20.72 7.30 -14.13
CA ILE A 106 20.47 8.75 -14.38
C ILE A 106 19.01 9.01 -14.79
N SER A 107 18.36 10.06 -14.26
CA SER A 107 16.98 10.45 -14.59
C SER A 107 16.81 11.09 -15.99
N LEU A 108 15.61 11.06 -16.58
CA LEU A 108 15.31 11.63 -17.90
C LEU A 108 15.60 13.15 -17.97
N LYS A 109 15.38 13.88 -16.87
CA LYS A 109 15.73 15.31 -16.74
C LYS A 109 17.24 15.57 -16.77
N GLU A 110 18.05 14.71 -16.17
CA GLU A 110 19.52 14.80 -16.19
C GLU A 110 20.08 14.43 -17.57
N ILE A 111 19.45 13.49 -18.27
CA ILE A 111 19.72 13.11 -19.67
C ILE A 111 19.53 14.30 -20.61
N ILE A 112 18.47 15.11 -20.43
CA ILE A 112 18.21 16.33 -21.20
C ILE A 112 19.27 17.42 -20.93
N ARG A 113 19.71 17.57 -19.67
CA ARG A 113 20.79 18.54 -19.30
C ARG A 113 22.15 18.20 -19.90
N LEU A 114 22.43 16.93 -20.23
CA LEU A 114 23.74 16.47 -20.73
C LEU A 114 23.94 16.61 -22.24
N GLY A 115 22.95 17.09 -23.00
CA GLY A 115 23.06 17.83 -24.28
C GLY A 115 23.81 17.22 -25.48
N ARG A 116 24.55 16.10 -25.35
CA ARG A 116 25.40 15.54 -26.43
C ARG A 116 25.56 14.02 -26.44
N ARG A 117 24.99 13.26 -25.48
CA ARG A 117 25.18 11.80 -25.36
C ARG A 117 23.94 10.95 -25.64
N VAL A 118 22.84 11.58 -26.03
CA VAL A 118 21.52 10.95 -26.17
C VAL A 118 21.09 11.01 -27.63
N LYS A 119 20.77 9.84 -28.21
CA LYS A 119 20.22 9.76 -29.56
C LYS A 119 18.72 9.45 -29.46
N TYR A 120 17.91 10.37 -29.96
CA TYR A 120 16.48 10.18 -30.13
C TYR A 120 16.22 9.59 -31.51
N GLY A 121 15.50 8.48 -31.57
CA GLY A 121 15.15 7.76 -32.79
C GLY A 121 13.64 7.69 -32.99
N GLY A 122 13.20 7.34 -34.19
CA GLY A 122 11.79 7.23 -34.52
C GLY A 122 11.43 7.94 -35.81
N PRO A 123 10.33 7.52 -36.47
CA PRO A 123 10.01 7.92 -37.84
C PRO A 123 9.86 9.43 -38.00
N TYR A 124 9.24 10.12 -37.04
CA TYR A 124 9.06 11.57 -37.09
C TYR A 124 10.35 12.35 -36.83
N VAL A 125 11.28 11.80 -36.03
CA VAL A 125 12.61 12.40 -35.76
C VAL A 125 13.52 12.23 -36.96
N GLU A 126 13.63 11.00 -37.47
CA GLU A 126 14.51 10.62 -38.58
C GLU A 126 14.14 11.34 -39.89
N THR A 127 12.85 11.50 -40.17
CA THR A 127 12.36 12.23 -41.34
C THR A 127 12.32 13.75 -41.15
N GLY A 128 12.52 14.23 -39.92
CA GLY A 128 12.40 15.64 -39.56
C GLY A 128 10.98 16.20 -39.59
N LEU A 129 9.95 15.34 -39.73
CA LEU A 129 8.54 15.74 -39.78
C LEU A 129 8.06 16.40 -38.48
N TYR A 130 8.68 16.08 -37.33
CA TYR A 130 8.38 16.73 -36.05
C TYR A 130 8.48 18.26 -36.09
N LYS A 131 9.25 18.83 -37.02
CA LYS A 131 9.39 20.28 -37.18
C LYS A 131 8.13 20.96 -37.70
N GLN A 132 7.17 20.19 -38.23
CA GLN A 132 5.90 20.70 -38.74
C GLN A 132 4.79 20.68 -37.69
N PHE A 133 5.06 20.07 -36.54
CA PHE A 133 4.14 20.01 -35.41
C PHE A 133 3.84 21.40 -34.88
N GLY A 134 2.58 21.65 -34.53
CA GLY A 134 2.20 22.92 -33.93
C GLY A 134 0.71 23.17 -33.93
N LEU A 135 0.35 24.20 -33.18
CA LEU A 135 -0.99 24.75 -33.09
C LEU A 135 -0.88 26.26 -33.30
N ASN A 136 -1.71 26.78 -34.19
CA ASN A 136 -1.90 28.21 -34.41
C ASN A 136 -3.38 28.54 -34.22
N ILE A 137 -3.64 29.61 -33.46
CA ILE A 137 -4.97 30.10 -33.12
C ILE A 137 -5.01 31.58 -33.50
N GLU A 138 -5.93 31.95 -34.38
CA GLU A 138 -6.13 33.33 -34.83
C GLU A 138 -7.57 33.78 -34.51
N GLY A 139 -7.70 34.96 -33.90
CA GLY A 139 -9.00 35.53 -33.53
C GLY A 139 -8.87 36.90 -32.87
N ALA A 140 -10.01 37.48 -32.47
CA ALA A 140 -10.08 38.82 -31.86
C ALA A 140 -9.93 38.81 -30.32
N GLY A 141 -9.48 37.68 -29.75
CA GLY A 141 -9.15 37.56 -28.33
C GLY A 141 -7.86 38.28 -27.93
N ARG A 142 -7.47 38.13 -26.66
CA ARG A 142 -6.19 38.63 -26.14
C ARG A 142 -5.43 37.52 -25.43
N ILE A 143 -4.12 37.66 -25.32
CA ILE A 143 -3.29 36.81 -24.45
C ILE A 143 -3.79 36.98 -23.00
N ALA A 144 -3.93 35.86 -22.28
CA ALA A 144 -4.32 35.88 -20.88
C ALA A 144 -3.13 36.30 -20.01
N SER A 145 -3.38 37.12 -18.99
CA SER A 145 -2.39 37.37 -17.94
C SER A 145 -2.37 36.20 -16.94
N GLN A 146 -1.35 36.17 -16.07
CA GLN A 146 -1.33 35.20 -14.97
C GLN A 146 -2.54 35.38 -14.05
N ASP A 147 -3.01 36.62 -13.84
CA ASP A 147 -4.19 36.90 -13.01
C ASP A 147 -5.48 36.35 -13.63
N ASP A 148 -5.62 36.40 -14.97
CA ASP A 148 -6.78 35.81 -15.65
C ASP A 148 -6.84 34.29 -15.44
N ILE A 149 -5.69 33.63 -15.51
CA ILE A 149 -5.56 32.18 -15.33
C ILE A 149 -5.79 31.79 -13.88
N ASN A 150 -5.12 32.46 -12.94
CA ASN A 150 -5.33 32.25 -11.51
C ASN A 150 -6.80 32.45 -11.12
N ALA A 151 -7.47 33.46 -11.69
CA ALA A 151 -8.90 33.70 -11.45
C ALA A 151 -9.78 32.58 -12.02
N ALA A 152 -9.46 32.05 -13.20
CA ALA A 152 -10.17 30.92 -13.79
C ALA A 152 -9.99 29.63 -12.97
N HIS A 153 -8.76 29.29 -12.58
CA HIS A 153 -8.47 28.15 -11.71
C HIS A 153 -9.13 28.30 -10.33
N THR A 154 -9.12 29.51 -9.76
CA THR A 154 -9.82 29.81 -8.51
C THR A 154 -11.32 29.61 -8.66
N ALA A 155 -11.91 29.96 -9.81
CA ALA A 155 -13.33 29.73 -10.06
C ALA A 155 -13.67 28.23 -10.11
N PHE A 156 -12.79 27.40 -10.68
CA PHE A 156 -12.95 25.95 -10.66
C PHE A 156 -12.89 25.39 -9.23
N THR A 157 -11.89 25.80 -8.46
CA THR A 157 -11.65 25.31 -7.09
C THR A 157 -12.47 26.04 -6.01
N ALA A 158 -13.30 27.02 -6.36
CA ALA A 158 -14.08 27.82 -5.40
C ALA A 158 -15.04 27.00 -4.53
N SER A 159 -15.51 25.84 -5.02
CA SER A 159 -16.33 24.89 -4.27
C SER A 159 -15.56 23.66 -3.80
N ALA A 160 -14.24 23.65 -3.94
CA ALA A 160 -13.41 22.52 -3.52
C ALA A 160 -13.42 22.36 -2.00
N ILE A 161 -13.64 21.12 -1.55
CA ILE A 161 -13.55 20.70 -0.15
C ILE A 161 -12.22 20.00 0.13
N ALA A 162 -11.66 19.34 -0.88
CA ALA A 162 -10.31 18.78 -0.85
C ALA A 162 -9.65 18.91 -2.23
N THR A 163 -8.34 19.14 -2.21
CA THR A 163 -7.46 19.09 -3.38
C THR A 163 -6.21 18.36 -2.92
N LEU A 164 -5.89 17.28 -3.62
CA LEU A 164 -4.85 16.32 -3.30
C LEU A 164 -3.96 16.23 -4.54
N VAL A 165 -2.76 16.77 -4.43
CA VAL A 165 -1.72 16.71 -5.45
C VAL A 165 -0.50 16.15 -4.74
N PRO A 166 -0.25 14.83 -4.81
CA PRO A 166 0.93 14.25 -4.18
C PRO A 166 2.21 14.69 -4.91
N ASP A 167 3.32 14.69 -4.19
CA ASP A 167 4.64 14.65 -4.81
C ASP A 167 4.90 13.24 -5.39
N ARG A 168 5.93 13.10 -6.22
CA ARG A 168 6.36 11.79 -6.75
C ARG A 168 6.70 10.82 -5.61
N HIS A 169 6.35 9.54 -5.75
CA HIS A 169 6.55 8.51 -4.71
C HIS A 169 5.97 8.88 -3.34
N SER A 170 4.83 9.55 -3.34
CA SER A 170 4.21 9.99 -2.10
C SER A 170 2.72 9.78 -2.12
N SER A 171 2.15 9.83 -0.93
CA SER A 171 0.73 9.86 -0.74
C SER A 171 0.33 11.16 -0.05
N THR A 172 -0.88 11.61 -0.32
CA THR A 172 -1.47 12.73 0.39
C THR A 172 -2.91 12.41 0.75
N ARG A 173 -3.37 12.98 1.86
CA ARG A 173 -4.74 12.79 2.33
C ARG A 173 -5.32 14.08 2.90
N LYS A 174 -6.65 14.16 2.88
CA LYS A 174 -7.38 15.28 3.47
C LYS A 174 -8.73 14.83 4.03
N GLY A 175 -8.94 15.10 5.31
CA GLY A 175 -10.18 14.81 5.98
C GLY A 175 -11.20 15.96 5.88
N PHE A 176 -12.48 15.60 5.81
CA PHE A 176 -13.60 16.54 5.83
C PHE A 176 -14.82 15.96 6.55
N GLU A 177 -15.56 16.83 7.25
CA GLU A 177 -16.81 16.51 7.92
C GLU A 177 -17.99 17.04 7.10
N LEU A 178 -18.99 16.19 6.86
CA LEU A 178 -20.28 16.56 6.28
C LEU A 178 -21.35 16.60 7.37
N THR A 179 -21.98 17.75 7.58
CA THR A 179 -23.04 17.93 8.59
C THR A 179 -24.44 17.55 8.09
N ARG A 180 -24.60 17.34 6.79
CA ARG A 180 -25.85 16.99 6.11
C ARG A 180 -25.55 16.17 4.84
N PRO A 181 -26.53 15.45 4.26
CA PRO A 181 -26.36 14.82 2.97
C PRO A 181 -25.86 15.85 1.94
N THR A 182 -24.78 15.52 1.25
CA THR A 182 -24.09 16.47 0.36
C THR A 182 -23.67 15.76 -0.92
N THR A 183 -23.97 16.41 -2.05
CA THR A 183 -23.51 16.00 -3.37
C THR A 183 -22.07 16.48 -3.56
N VAL A 184 -21.16 15.51 -3.71
CA VAL A 184 -19.71 15.72 -3.90
C VAL A 184 -19.33 15.26 -5.29
N GLU A 185 -18.82 16.17 -6.10
CA GLU A 185 -18.20 15.89 -7.39
C GLU A 185 -16.75 15.47 -7.17
N VAL A 186 -16.38 14.34 -7.76
CA VAL A 186 -15.01 13.82 -7.81
C VAL A 186 -14.44 14.19 -9.18
N TYR A 187 -13.33 14.93 -9.19
CA TYR A 187 -12.52 15.18 -10.38
C TYR A 187 -11.11 14.66 -10.08
N ALA A 188 -10.77 13.49 -10.60
CA ALA A 188 -9.49 12.84 -10.36
C ALA A 188 -8.83 12.41 -11.66
N ILE A 189 -7.52 12.62 -11.77
CA ILE A 189 -6.71 12.21 -12.91
C ILE A 189 -5.49 11.48 -12.37
N GLY A 190 -5.19 10.32 -12.94
CA GLY A 190 -4.14 9.43 -12.48
C GLY A 190 -3.70 8.42 -13.54
N GLU A 191 -2.81 7.52 -13.14
CA GLU A 191 -2.22 6.46 -13.95
C GLU A 191 -2.81 5.11 -13.50
N LEU A 192 -3.55 4.47 -14.40
CA LEU A 192 -4.10 3.13 -14.17
C LEU A 192 -3.92 2.27 -15.42
N LYS A 193 -3.78 0.95 -15.20
CA LYS A 193 -3.82 -0.09 -16.22
C LYS A 193 -4.90 -1.11 -15.86
N PRO A 194 -5.32 -1.98 -16.80
CA PRO A 194 -6.28 -3.04 -16.49
C PRO A 194 -5.82 -3.99 -15.38
N ASP A 195 -4.50 -4.14 -15.20
CA ASP A 195 -3.83 -5.05 -14.28
C ASP A 195 -3.16 -4.35 -13.08
N GLY A 196 -3.29 -3.03 -12.94
CA GLY A 196 -2.64 -2.32 -11.84
C GLY A 196 -3.05 -0.86 -11.67
N GLU A 197 -2.92 -0.37 -10.45
CA GLU A 197 -3.23 1.01 -10.05
C GLU A 197 -1.92 1.68 -9.59
N PHE A 198 -1.50 2.76 -10.25
CA PHE A 198 -0.19 3.40 -10.04
C PHE A 198 -0.38 4.74 -9.32
N ASP A 199 -1.04 5.67 -10.02
CA ASP A 199 -1.44 6.96 -9.48
C ASP A 199 -2.97 7.01 -9.38
N TYR A 200 -3.51 6.95 -8.17
CA TYR A 200 -4.96 6.83 -7.97
C TYR A 200 -5.40 7.33 -6.59
N GLY A 201 -6.71 7.48 -6.43
CA GLY A 201 -7.29 7.94 -5.17
C GLY A 201 -8.49 7.13 -4.72
N TRP A 202 -8.83 7.27 -3.45
CA TRP A 202 -10.05 6.71 -2.86
C TRP A 202 -10.60 7.64 -1.79
N ILE A 203 -11.87 7.44 -1.44
CA ILE A 203 -12.53 8.13 -0.33
C ILE A 203 -13.00 7.07 0.66
N MET A 204 -12.64 7.26 1.92
CA MET A 204 -13.06 6.41 3.03
C MET A 204 -13.97 7.19 3.97
N ASN A 205 -15.05 6.55 4.41
CA ASN A 205 -15.81 7.03 5.55
C ASN A 205 -15.01 6.70 6.83
N ALA A 206 -14.48 7.71 7.51
CA ALA A 206 -13.59 7.56 8.65
C ALA A 206 -14.28 6.97 9.90
N ASP A 207 -15.60 7.16 10.03
CA ASP A 207 -16.38 6.61 11.14
C ASP A 207 -16.55 5.08 11.04
N THR A 208 -16.66 4.58 9.82
CA THR A 208 -16.90 3.15 9.54
C THR A 208 -15.68 2.42 9.00
N ARG A 209 -14.63 3.16 8.61
CA ARG A 209 -13.40 2.68 7.95
C ARG A 209 -13.66 1.92 6.66
N LYS A 210 -14.73 2.27 5.95
CA LYS A 210 -15.08 1.66 4.67
C LYS A 210 -14.80 2.63 3.54
N ARG A 211 -14.12 2.13 2.50
CA ARG A 211 -14.02 2.83 1.21
C ARG A 211 -15.42 3.00 0.64
N VAL A 212 -15.78 4.23 0.34
CA VAL A 212 -17.07 4.59 -0.29
C VAL A 212 -16.90 4.91 -1.77
N TRP A 213 -15.67 5.10 -2.22
CA TRP A 213 -15.30 5.32 -3.61
C TRP A 213 -13.81 4.99 -3.81
N SER A 214 -13.46 4.43 -4.97
CA SER A 214 -12.07 4.20 -5.40
C SER A 214 -11.96 4.47 -6.90
N MET A 215 -10.88 5.11 -7.32
CA MET A 215 -10.53 5.28 -8.73
C MET A 215 -10.03 3.94 -9.28
N THR A 216 -10.74 3.38 -10.25
CA THR A 216 -10.39 2.09 -10.88
C THR A 216 -10.33 2.23 -12.40
N TYR A 217 -9.60 1.35 -13.09
CA TYR A 217 -9.52 1.39 -14.54
C TYR A 217 -10.90 1.28 -15.21
N ALA A 218 -11.76 0.37 -14.73
CA ALA A 218 -13.11 0.16 -15.26
C ALA A 218 -14.08 1.31 -14.94
N GLY A 219 -13.85 2.04 -13.84
CA GLY A 219 -14.68 3.17 -13.41
C GLY A 219 -14.25 4.54 -13.93
N THR A 220 -13.25 4.59 -14.82
CA THR A 220 -12.66 5.83 -15.33
C THR A 220 -12.77 5.91 -16.84
N ASP A 221 -12.70 7.13 -17.37
CA ASP A 221 -12.57 7.42 -18.80
C ASP A 221 -11.10 7.70 -19.17
N PRO A 222 -10.70 7.58 -20.44
CA PRO A 222 -9.39 8.06 -20.89
C PRO A 222 -9.22 9.56 -20.65
N ALA A 223 -8.14 9.97 -19.97
CA ALA A 223 -7.85 11.39 -19.70
C ALA A 223 -7.08 12.08 -20.85
N GLY A 224 -6.88 11.40 -21.97
CA GLY A 224 -6.06 11.84 -23.09
C GLY A 224 -4.55 11.62 -22.86
N GLY A 225 -3.72 11.98 -23.85
CA GLY A 225 -2.33 11.53 -23.90
C GLY A 225 -2.20 10.01 -24.02
N ALA A 226 -1.31 9.45 -23.20
CA ALA A 226 -1.11 8.01 -23.07
C ALA A 226 -2.35 7.29 -22.51
N ALA A 227 -2.57 6.05 -22.94
CA ALA A 227 -3.75 5.26 -22.56
C ALA A 227 -3.89 5.02 -21.04
N LYS A 228 -2.76 4.97 -20.35
CA LYS A 228 -2.67 4.82 -18.89
C LYS A 228 -3.19 6.05 -18.12
N ASN A 229 -3.29 7.20 -18.77
CA ASN A 229 -3.90 8.38 -18.18
C ASN A 229 -5.41 8.19 -18.10
N ARG A 230 -5.92 8.08 -16.87
CA ARG A 230 -7.32 7.86 -16.57
C ARG A 230 -7.90 9.04 -15.81
N MET A 231 -9.20 9.30 -16.04
CA MET A 231 -9.94 10.36 -15.36
C MET A 231 -11.23 9.78 -14.77
N ALA A 232 -11.48 10.11 -13.51
CA ALA A 232 -12.81 10.00 -12.90
C ALA A 232 -13.42 11.40 -12.83
N HIS A 233 -14.59 11.57 -13.45
CA HIS A 233 -15.41 12.76 -13.30
C HIS A 233 -16.85 12.36 -12.97
N GLU A 234 -17.13 12.18 -11.68
CA GLU A 234 -18.40 11.62 -11.22
C GLU A 234 -18.97 12.36 -10.00
N THR A 235 -20.20 12.03 -9.63
CA THR A 235 -20.91 12.68 -8.54
C THR A 235 -21.41 11.67 -7.52
N LEU A 236 -21.00 11.85 -6.27
CA LEU A 236 -21.35 11.03 -5.13
C LEU A 236 -22.37 11.75 -4.23
N LEU A 237 -23.37 11.03 -3.74
CA LEU A 237 -24.24 11.51 -2.66
C LEU A 237 -23.75 10.93 -1.33
N LEU A 238 -23.00 11.72 -0.57
CA LEU A 238 -22.44 11.31 0.71
C LEU A 238 -23.38 11.66 1.87
N LYS A 239 -23.51 10.73 2.82
CA LYS A 239 -24.26 10.92 4.07
C LYS A 239 -23.49 11.85 5.03
N PRO A 240 -24.14 12.42 6.05
CA PRO A 240 -23.42 13.08 7.14
C PRO A 240 -22.40 12.13 7.78
N GLY A 241 -21.25 12.66 8.17
CA GLY A 241 -20.17 11.89 8.78
C GLY A 241 -18.79 12.47 8.48
N HIS A 242 -17.75 11.78 8.95
CA HIS A 242 -16.36 12.12 8.68
C HIS A 242 -15.82 11.26 7.53
N TYR A 243 -15.09 11.92 6.64
CA TYR A 243 -14.48 11.28 5.48
C TYR A 243 -13.03 11.68 5.38
N VAL A 244 -12.24 10.82 4.76
CA VAL A 244 -10.88 11.11 4.35
C VAL A 244 -10.71 10.70 2.91
N ALA A 245 -10.15 11.62 2.12
CA ALA A 245 -9.81 11.39 0.74
C ALA A 245 -8.30 11.18 0.64
N TYR A 246 -7.89 10.16 -0.09
CA TYR A 246 -6.50 9.79 -0.34
C TYR A 246 -6.18 9.90 -1.82
N PHE A 247 -4.94 10.27 -2.13
CA PHE A 247 -4.39 10.11 -3.46
C PHE A 247 -2.91 9.72 -3.34
N VAL A 248 -2.49 8.75 -4.13
CA VAL A 248 -1.13 8.21 -4.14
C VAL A 248 -0.51 8.39 -5.51
N CYS A 249 0.80 8.64 -5.54
CA CYS A 249 1.60 8.75 -6.76
C CYS A 249 2.91 7.97 -6.62
N ASP A 250 3.30 7.24 -7.66
CA ASP A 250 4.51 6.41 -7.70
C ASP A 250 5.68 7.04 -8.51
N ASP A 251 6.64 6.24 -9.03
CA ASP A 251 7.77 6.78 -9.82
C ASP A 251 7.39 7.25 -11.22
N SER A 252 6.34 6.72 -11.81
CA SER A 252 6.40 6.45 -13.25
C SER A 252 5.88 7.62 -14.10
N HIS A 253 4.91 8.41 -13.62
CA HIS A 253 4.20 9.34 -14.49
C HIS A 253 3.54 10.53 -13.77
N SER A 254 4.34 11.51 -13.34
CA SER A 254 3.86 12.69 -12.61
C SER A 254 3.94 14.00 -13.43
N PRO A 255 3.24 15.08 -13.01
CA PRO A 255 3.26 16.39 -13.66
C PRO A 255 4.65 16.96 -13.91
N ASP A 256 5.59 16.62 -13.04
CA ASP A 256 6.96 17.07 -13.13
C ASP A 256 7.82 16.21 -14.07
N ASP A 257 7.50 14.94 -14.31
CA ASP A 257 8.38 14.02 -15.07
C ASP A 257 7.60 12.96 -15.86
N TRP A 258 6.83 13.40 -16.85
CA TRP A 258 6.05 12.54 -17.73
C TRP A 258 6.94 11.61 -18.58
N ASN A 259 6.89 10.31 -18.33
CA ASN A 259 7.56 9.32 -19.18
C ASN A 259 6.85 9.03 -20.53
N ASN A 260 5.66 9.60 -20.77
CA ASN A 260 4.87 9.49 -22.00
C ASN A 260 3.97 10.72 -22.19
N VAL A 261 3.16 10.78 -23.26
CA VAL A 261 2.27 11.92 -23.57
C VAL A 261 1.33 12.21 -22.38
N PRO A 262 1.33 13.43 -21.81
CA PRO A 262 0.58 13.76 -20.60
C PRO A 262 -0.93 13.75 -20.83
N ALA A 263 -1.70 13.66 -19.74
CA ALA A 263 -3.14 13.86 -19.75
C ALA A 263 -3.53 15.24 -20.32
N THR A 264 -4.79 15.38 -20.74
CA THR A 264 -5.31 16.65 -21.25
C THR A 264 -5.34 17.74 -20.20
N ASP A 265 -5.45 17.40 -18.92
CA ASP A 265 -5.40 18.37 -17.82
C ASP A 265 -4.28 18.02 -16.82
N PRO A 266 -3.00 18.23 -17.21
CA PRO A 266 -1.85 17.83 -16.38
C PRO A 266 -1.72 18.68 -15.10
N GLU A 267 -2.31 19.87 -15.06
CA GLU A 267 -2.27 20.78 -13.90
C GLU A 267 -3.17 20.30 -12.75
N PHE A 268 -4.13 19.41 -13.04
CA PHE A 268 -5.04 18.81 -12.06
C PHE A 268 -4.82 17.31 -11.87
N TRP A 269 -3.62 16.82 -12.18
CA TRP A 269 -3.21 15.48 -11.76
C TRP A 269 -3.33 15.33 -10.24
N GLY A 270 -3.90 14.23 -9.79
CA GLY A 270 -4.36 14.08 -8.42
C GLY A 270 -5.89 14.06 -8.34
N MET A 271 -6.43 14.51 -7.21
CA MET A 271 -7.86 14.52 -6.96
C MET A 271 -8.36 15.83 -6.36
N THR A 272 -9.40 16.38 -6.96
CA THR A 272 -10.15 17.53 -6.45
C THR A 272 -11.59 17.10 -6.16
N LEU A 273 -12.00 17.26 -4.90
CA LEU A 273 -13.37 17.04 -4.46
C LEU A 273 -14.07 18.38 -4.33
N ARG A 274 -15.24 18.50 -4.97
CA ARG A 274 -16.00 19.75 -5.05
C ARG A 274 -17.43 19.50 -4.60
N VAL A 275 -18.09 20.52 -4.04
CA VAL A 275 -19.53 20.46 -3.81
C VAL A 275 -20.26 21.16 -4.97
N ALA A 276 -21.36 20.55 -5.42
CA ALA A 276 -22.11 21.05 -6.58
C ALA A 276 -22.67 22.47 -6.35
N ASP A 277 -23.09 22.77 -5.12
CA ASP A 277 -23.54 24.10 -4.71
C ASP A 277 -22.48 24.79 -3.85
N ARG A 278 -22.02 25.97 -4.28
CA ARG A 278 -21.06 26.79 -3.51
C ARG A 278 -21.60 27.15 -2.13
N ALA A 279 -22.91 27.32 -1.94
CA ALA A 279 -23.48 27.56 -0.62
C ALA A 279 -23.37 26.31 0.29
N ALA A 280 -23.39 25.10 -0.29
CA ALA A 280 -23.16 23.85 0.44
C ALA A 280 -21.74 23.72 1.00
N ARG A 281 -20.77 24.48 0.46
CA ARG A 281 -19.40 24.49 0.98
C ARG A 281 -19.33 24.93 2.44
N ALA A 282 -20.27 25.78 2.86
CA ALA A 282 -20.37 26.26 4.24
C ALA A 282 -20.79 25.16 5.25
N SER A 283 -21.37 24.06 4.77
CA SER A 283 -21.72 22.90 5.61
C SER A 283 -20.63 21.83 5.70
N VAL A 284 -19.47 22.06 5.08
CA VAL A 284 -18.31 21.18 5.11
C VAL A 284 -17.22 21.77 5.98
N LYS A 285 -16.80 21.02 7.00
CA LYS A 285 -15.72 21.42 7.91
C LYS A 285 -14.46 20.62 7.63
N ALA A 286 -13.31 21.20 7.96
CA ALA A 286 -12.06 20.44 7.99
C ALA A 286 -12.13 19.40 9.11
N PHE A 287 -11.55 18.24 8.86
CA PHE A 287 -11.45 17.15 9.82
C PHE A 287 -10.04 16.59 9.75
N GLU A 288 -9.33 16.59 10.88
CA GLU A 288 -8.00 15.98 10.97
C GLU A 288 -8.19 14.48 11.20
N PHE A 289 -7.81 13.67 10.21
CA PHE A 289 -7.95 12.21 10.27
C PHE A 289 -6.65 11.55 10.75
N GLU A 290 -6.83 10.65 11.71
CA GLU A 290 -5.78 9.83 12.27
C GLU A 290 -6.25 8.37 12.34
N PRO A 291 -5.68 7.41 11.58
CA PRO A 291 -6.11 6.02 11.62
C PRO A 291 -5.90 5.36 12.99
N VAL A 292 -4.89 5.77 13.75
CA VAL A 292 -4.61 5.20 15.08
C VAL A 292 -4.82 6.27 16.16
N PRO A 293 -5.86 6.15 17.02
CA PRO A 293 -6.18 7.21 17.98
C PRO A 293 -5.03 7.45 18.98
N GLN A 294 -4.52 8.69 18.99
CA GLN A 294 -3.34 9.05 19.77
C GLN A 294 -3.53 8.76 21.27
N GLY A 295 -2.57 8.02 21.85
CA GLY A 295 -2.58 7.67 23.28
C GLY A 295 -3.65 6.67 23.69
N GLN A 296 -4.33 6.01 22.74
CA GLN A 296 -5.36 5.00 23.02
C GLN A 296 -4.91 3.57 22.67
N THR A 297 -3.66 3.39 22.26
CA THR A 297 -3.09 2.10 21.89
C THR A 297 -2.81 1.21 23.10
N ILE A 298 -3.18 -0.06 22.99
CA ILE A 298 -2.77 -1.17 23.86
C ILE A 298 -1.37 -1.63 23.47
N VAL A 299 -1.14 -1.83 22.17
CA VAL A 299 0.15 -2.16 21.56
C VAL A 299 0.40 -1.20 20.40
N SER A 300 1.65 -0.76 20.26
CA SER A 300 2.12 0.04 19.12
C SER A 300 3.54 -0.40 18.79
N MET A 301 3.69 -1.19 17.74
CA MET A 301 4.97 -1.60 17.17
C MET A 301 5.00 -1.09 15.72
N ILE A 302 5.38 0.18 15.57
CA ILE A 302 5.39 0.88 14.28
C ILE A 302 6.81 1.36 13.97
N GLY A 303 7.06 1.73 12.71
CA GLY A 303 8.39 2.06 12.24
C GLY A 303 9.30 0.85 12.33
N ILE A 304 8.82 -0.26 11.76
CA ILE A 304 9.57 -1.51 11.66
C ILE A 304 10.56 -1.38 10.51
N HIS A 305 11.83 -1.76 10.75
CA HIS A 305 12.92 -1.77 9.78
C HIS A 305 13.13 -3.18 9.19
N ASP A 306 14.07 -3.34 8.26
CA ASP A 306 14.43 -4.65 7.69
C ASP A 306 14.92 -5.62 8.78
N ASP A 307 14.70 -6.92 8.54
CA ASP A 307 15.16 -8.06 9.37
C ASP A 307 14.74 -7.94 10.85
N GLU A 308 13.58 -7.34 11.11
CA GLU A 308 13.17 -6.99 12.46
C GLU A 308 12.03 -7.87 12.98
N MET A 309 12.25 -8.42 14.17
CA MET A 309 11.24 -9.14 14.93
C MET A 309 10.94 -8.38 16.22
N ARG A 310 9.74 -7.79 16.33
CA ARG A 310 9.26 -7.12 17.56
C ARG A 310 8.12 -7.89 18.20
N SER A 311 8.09 -7.88 19.53
CA SER A 311 6.98 -8.43 20.31
C SER A 311 6.56 -7.50 21.44
N ALA A 312 5.28 -7.54 21.79
CA ALA A 312 4.71 -6.78 22.91
C ALA A 312 3.60 -7.58 23.60
N GLY A 313 3.71 -7.74 24.92
CA GLY A 313 2.72 -8.42 25.74
C GLY A 313 1.67 -7.48 26.34
N PHE A 314 0.41 -7.90 26.32
CA PHE A 314 -0.68 -7.21 27.01
C PHE A 314 -1.64 -8.18 27.68
N ALA A 315 -2.27 -7.74 28.77
CA ALA A 315 -3.29 -8.49 29.50
C ALA A 315 -4.64 -7.81 29.33
N LEU A 316 -5.66 -8.57 28.94
CA LEU A 316 -7.06 -8.14 28.96
C LEU A 316 -7.74 -8.68 30.22
N ARG A 317 -8.27 -7.79 31.06
CA ARG A 317 -8.93 -8.17 32.32
C ARG A 317 -10.38 -8.61 32.13
N ARG A 318 -10.93 -8.37 30.95
CA ARG A 318 -12.26 -8.78 30.50
C ARG A 318 -12.25 -8.97 28.98
N PRO A 319 -13.19 -9.74 28.42
CA PRO A 319 -13.35 -9.82 26.97
C PRO A 319 -13.53 -8.43 26.36
N MET A 320 -12.91 -8.19 25.20
CA MET A 320 -12.87 -6.90 24.53
C MET A 320 -12.74 -7.07 23.02
N ASP A 321 -13.50 -6.26 22.28
CA ASP A 321 -13.23 -6.04 20.86
C ASP A 321 -12.07 -5.07 20.71
N VAL A 322 -10.99 -5.53 20.10
CA VAL A 322 -9.84 -4.71 19.74
C VAL A 322 -9.87 -4.41 18.25
N HIS A 323 -9.50 -3.20 17.90
CA HIS A 323 -9.19 -2.81 16.55
C HIS A 323 -7.70 -3.03 16.29
N ILE A 324 -7.39 -3.61 15.14
CA ILE A 324 -6.03 -3.83 14.67
C ILE A 324 -5.87 -3.02 13.39
N TYR A 325 -4.88 -2.14 13.40
CA TYR A 325 -4.39 -1.43 12.23
C TYR A 325 -2.97 -1.92 11.97
N ALA A 326 -2.80 -2.73 10.93
CA ALA A 326 -1.51 -3.35 10.60
C ALA A 326 -1.17 -3.13 9.13
N LEU A 327 -0.01 -2.54 8.87
CA LEU A 327 0.59 -2.40 7.55
C LEU A 327 1.72 -3.39 7.39
N GLY A 328 1.88 -3.94 6.20
CA GLY A 328 2.96 -4.85 5.88
C GLY A 328 3.05 -5.12 4.38
N GLU A 329 3.88 -6.08 4.02
CA GLU A 329 4.23 -6.44 2.65
C GLU A 329 3.68 -7.82 2.32
N GLY A 330 3.09 -7.98 1.15
CA GLY A 330 2.68 -9.29 0.66
C GLY A 330 2.50 -9.35 -0.85
N THR A 331 2.75 -10.52 -1.42
CA THR A 331 2.61 -10.82 -2.85
C THR A 331 2.12 -12.25 -3.05
N SER A 332 1.35 -12.50 -4.12
CA SER A 332 0.87 -13.85 -4.49
C SER A 332 0.26 -14.66 -3.33
N ASP A 333 -0.68 -14.06 -2.61
CA ASP A 333 -1.37 -14.64 -1.45
C ASP A 333 -0.49 -14.93 -0.21
N LYS A 334 0.79 -14.52 -0.23
CA LYS A 334 1.72 -14.60 0.91
C LYS A 334 1.98 -13.22 1.50
N MET A 335 2.14 -13.18 2.83
CA MET A 335 2.70 -12.04 3.55
C MET A 335 4.19 -12.27 3.85
N HIS A 336 5.00 -11.21 3.75
CA HIS A 336 6.42 -11.21 4.09
C HIS A 336 6.67 -10.36 5.34
N ASP A 337 6.12 -9.14 5.37
CA ASP A 337 6.03 -8.31 6.55
C ASP A 337 4.63 -8.39 7.15
N TYR A 338 4.48 -8.90 8.37
CA TYR A 338 3.16 -9.08 8.95
C TYR A 338 3.16 -9.25 10.47
N ALA A 339 1.96 -9.13 11.02
CA ALA A 339 1.70 -9.27 12.44
C ALA A 339 0.83 -10.48 12.77
N TRP A 340 0.96 -10.97 13.99
CA TRP A 340 0.05 -11.95 14.58
C TRP A 340 -0.07 -11.79 16.09
N ILE A 341 -1.09 -12.42 16.68
CA ILE A 341 -1.34 -12.40 18.13
C ILE A 341 -1.46 -13.83 18.63
N VAL A 342 -0.77 -14.13 19.73
CA VAL A 342 -0.80 -15.42 20.44
C VAL A 342 -1.48 -15.25 21.78
N ASP A 343 -2.38 -16.18 22.11
CA ASP A 343 -2.90 -16.39 23.46
C ASP A 343 -1.86 -17.13 24.30
N GLU A 344 -1.43 -16.51 25.40
CA GLU A 344 -0.38 -17.05 26.27
C GLU A 344 -0.79 -18.33 27.01
N GLU A 345 -2.06 -18.45 27.40
CA GLU A 345 -2.49 -19.59 28.19
C GLU A 345 -2.52 -20.86 27.31
N GLN A 346 -3.01 -20.68 26.09
CA GLN A 346 -3.13 -21.76 25.13
C GLN A 346 -1.87 -21.96 24.29
N HIS A 347 -0.98 -20.97 24.21
CA HIS A 347 0.15 -20.92 23.28
C HIS A 347 -0.32 -21.13 21.83
N LYS A 348 -1.40 -20.44 21.46
CA LYS A 348 -2.03 -20.55 20.15
C LYS A 348 -2.20 -19.18 19.51
N ARG A 349 -1.92 -19.12 18.21
CA ARG A 349 -2.22 -17.93 17.40
C ARG A 349 -3.73 -17.74 17.30
N VAL A 350 -4.22 -16.60 17.79
CA VAL A 350 -5.64 -16.23 17.79
C VAL A 350 -5.99 -15.24 16.68
N TRP A 351 -4.98 -14.59 16.09
CA TRP A 351 -5.13 -13.75 14.91
C TRP A 351 -3.81 -13.68 14.15
N VAL A 352 -3.88 -13.52 12.82
CA VAL A 352 -2.74 -13.27 11.93
C VAL A 352 -3.21 -12.40 10.77
N MET A 353 -2.36 -11.47 10.34
CA MET A 353 -2.55 -10.71 9.12
C MET A 353 -2.31 -11.65 7.92
N ARG A 354 -3.37 -12.00 7.20
CA ARG A 354 -3.31 -12.82 5.98
C ARG A 354 -3.52 -11.94 4.77
N TYR A 355 -2.88 -12.28 3.66
CA TYR A 355 -3.04 -11.53 2.41
C TYR A 355 -4.51 -11.37 2.01
N ASP A 356 -5.29 -12.45 2.05
CA ASP A 356 -6.73 -12.48 1.71
C ASP A 356 -7.61 -11.56 2.57
N ASP A 357 -7.16 -11.25 3.80
CA ASP A 357 -7.88 -10.41 4.75
C ASP A 357 -7.42 -8.94 4.69
N THR A 358 -6.55 -8.59 3.73
CA THR A 358 -5.97 -7.24 3.58
C THR A 358 -6.46 -6.55 2.32
N GLU A 359 -6.39 -5.22 2.32
CA GLU A 359 -6.51 -4.39 1.12
C GLU A 359 -5.18 -3.75 0.73
N HIS A 360 -5.09 -3.25 -0.50
CA HIS A 360 -3.92 -2.51 -0.97
C HIS A 360 -3.79 -1.18 -0.21
N ALA A 361 -2.64 -0.90 0.39
CA ALA A 361 -2.43 0.24 1.28
C ALA A 361 -1.98 1.55 0.60
N GLY A 362 -1.94 1.55 -0.74
CA GLY A 362 -1.37 2.64 -1.55
C GLY A 362 0.10 2.39 -1.86
N GLY A 363 0.65 3.10 -2.84
CA GLY A 363 2.06 2.96 -3.24
C GLY A 363 2.28 1.70 -4.06
N ALA A 364 3.39 0.99 -3.81
CA ALA A 364 3.71 -0.27 -4.48
C ALA A 364 2.65 -1.35 -4.23
N GLU A 365 2.42 -2.21 -5.24
CA GLU A 365 1.41 -3.31 -5.24
C GLU A 365 1.45 -4.19 -3.97
N LYS A 366 2.67 -4.39 -3.46
CA LYS A 366 2.97 -5.25 -2.31
C LYS A 366 2.55 -4.66 -0.97
N ASN A 367 2.19 -3.38 -0.91
CA ASN A 367 1.74 -2.72 0.31
C ASN A 367 0.34 -3.20 0.72
N ARG A 368 0.25 -3.84 1.88
CA ARG A 368 -0.99 -4.43 2.43
C ARG A 368 -1.41 -3.75 3.73
N LEU A 369 -2.71 -3.59 3.90
CA LEU A 369 -3.34 -3.04 5.10
C LEU A 369 -4.40 -4.01 5.62
N PHE A 370 -4.30 -4.36 6.90
CA PHE A 370 -5.42 -4.86 7.69
C PHE A 370 -5.93 -3.73 8.59
N ASP A 371 -7.21 -3.35 8.42
CA ASP A 371 -7.90 -2.37 9.25
C ASP A 371 -9.22 -2.97 9.73
N GLY A 372 -9.20 -3.64 10.89
CA GLY A 372 -10.27 -4.54 11.28
C GLY A 372 -10.44 -4.75 12.78
N THR A 373 -11.56 -5.36 13.18
CA THR A 373 -11.89 -5.63 14.58
C THR A 373 -11.81 -7.12 14.88
N VAL A 374 -11.18 -7.47 16.00
CA VAL A 374 -11.01 -8.83 16.50
C VAL A 374 -11.53 -8.91 17.93
N HIS A 375 -12.34 -9.93 18.23
CA HIS A 375 -12.80 -10.21 19.58
C HIS A 375 -11.77 -11.05 20.33
N LEU A 376 -11.28 -10.55 21.47
CA LEU A 376 -10.37 -11.29 22.35
C LEU A 376 -11.05 -11.55 23.70
N ALA A 377 -10.81 -12.75 24.25
CA ALA A 377 -11.25 -13.09 25.60
C ALA A 377 -10.43 -12.34 26.66
N ALA A 378 -10.81 -12.48 27.93
CA ALA A 378 -9.91 -12.11 29.02
C ALA A 378 -8.72 -13.07 29.02
N GLY A 379 -7.50 -12.56 29.13
CA GLY A 379 -6.30 -13.37 29.00
C GLY A 379 -5.03 -12.53 28.86
N ASN A 380 -3.90 -13.22 28.76
CA ASN A 380 -2.62 -12.61 28.43
C ASN A 380 -2.29 -12.94 26.97
N TYR A 381 -1.78 -11.96 26.25
CA TYR A 381 -1.51 -12.06 24.83
C TYR A 381 -0.11 -11.52 24.51
N LEU A 382 0.51 -12.08 23.48
CA LEU A 382 1.71 -11.55 22.84
C LEU A 382 1.37 -11.19 21.40
N ALA A 383 1.55 -9.92 21.05
CA ALA A 383 1.52 -9.47 19.67
C ALA A 383 2.95 -9.51 19.11
N TYR A 384 3.07 -9.95 17.87
CA TYR A 384 4.33 -10.02 17.13
C TYR A 384 4.22 -9.25 15.82
N TYR A 385 5.35 -8.75 15.35
CA TYR A 385 5.54 -8.27 14.00
C TYR A 385 6.90 -8.74 13.48
N HIS A 386 6.92 -9.24 12.26
CA HIS A 386 8.10 -9.68 11.53
C HIS A 386 8.22 -8.89 10.22
N SER A 387 9.43 -8.46 9.86
CA SER A 387 9.78 -7.95 8.54
C SER A 387 10.90 -8.77 7.90
N ASP A 388 10.93 -8.79 6.56
CA ASP A 388 12.01 -9.38 5.77
C ASP A 388 13.14 -8.36 5.47
N ASP A 389 14.01 -8.68 4.51
CA ASP A 389 15.21 -7.91 4.18
C ASP A 389 14.94 -6.72 3.23
N SER A 390 13.68 -6.34 3.01
CA SER A 390 13.36 -5.27 2.07
C SER A 390 12.09 -4.46 2.39
N HIS A 391 12.06 -3.21 1.90
CA HIS A 391 10.85 -2.38 1.83
C HIS A 391 10.19 -2.11 3.18
N SER A 392 11.00 -1.60 4.10
CA SER A 392 10.60 -1.26 5.44
C SER A 392 10.54 0.25 5.68
N TYR A 393 10.21 0.63 6.91
CA TYR A 393 10.07 2.02 7.29
C TYR A 393 11.35 2.84 7.04
N ASN A 394 11.22 3.88 6.22
CA ASN A 394 12.30 4.77 5.76
C ASN A 394 13.37 4.12 4.86
N ASP A 395 13.19 2.88 4.41
CA ASP A 395 14.05 2.23 3.41
C ASP A 395 13.21 1.47 2.36
N TRP A 396 12.42 2.23 1.62
CA TRP A 396 11.47 1.69 0.66
C TRP A 396 12.14 1.36 -0.68
N ASN A 397 11.98 0.13 -1.16
CA ASN A 397 12.41 -0.26 -2.51
C ASN A 397 11.34 -0.02 -3.59
N GLY A 398 10.14 0.39 -3.18
CA GLY A 398 9.05 0.89 -4.02
C GLY A 398 8.34 2.08 -3.38
N ALA A 399 7.26 2.58 -3.99
CA ALA A 399 6.49 3.67 -3.39
C ALA A 399 5.89 3.25 -2.03
N PRO A 400 5.99 4.07 -0.98
CA PRO A 400 5.53 3.73 0.37
C PRO A 400 4.00 3.67 0.46
N PRO A 401 3.45 2.96 1.46
CA PRO A 401 2.00 2.95 1.70
C PRO A 401 1.49 4.32 2.16
N ALA A 402 0.19 4.56 2.02
CA ALA A 402 -0.39 5.88 2.28
C ALA A 402 -0.30 6.38 3.73
N GLU A 403 -0.06 5.45 4.65
CA GLU A 403 0.05 5.69 6.09
C GLU A 403 1.40 5.15 6.61
N GLU A 404 2.47 5.35 5.85
CA GLU A 404 3.84 4.82 6.03
C GLU A 404 4.39 4.83 7.45
N ARG A 405 4.08 5.84 8.26
CA ARG A 405 4.52 5.90 9.66
C ARG A 405 3.99 4.76 10.54
N TYR A 406 2.95 4.08 10.08
CA TYR A 406 2.31 2.95 10.75
C TYR A 406 2.79 1.60 10.25
N TRP A 407 3.82 1.53 9.39
CA TRP A 407 4.45 0.24 9.01
C TRP A 407 4.77 -0.56 10.26
N GLY A 408 4.12 -1.71 10.44
CA GLY A 408 3.96 -2.30 11.76
C GLY A 408 2.51 -2.61 12.14
N ILE A 409 2.27 -2.75 13.44
CA ILE A 409 0.97 -3.03 14.04
C ILE A 409 0.63 -2.08 15.18
N SER A 410 -0.61 -1.60 15.18
CA SER A 410 -1.25 -0.90 16.28
C SER A 410 -2.52 -1.63 16.72
N ILE A 411 -2.65 -1.87 18.02
CA ILE A 411 -3.84 -2.50 18.63
C ILE A 411 -4.44 -1.51 19.61
N PHE A 412 -5.74 -1.25 19.53
CA PHE A 412 -6.46 -0.34 20.42
C PHE A 412 -7.90 -0.85 20.61
N PRO A 413 -8.66 -0.40 21.62
CA PRO A 413 -10.05 -0.82 21.75
C PRO A 413 -10.88 -0.41 20.54
N ALA A 414 -11.80 -1.25 20.07
CA ALA A 414 -12.67 -0.94 18.93
C ALA A 414 -13.54 0.31 19.14
N SER A 415 -13.75 0.72 20.39
CA SER A 415 -14.41 1.99 20.74
C SER A 415 -13.58 3.24 20.46
N GLY A 416 -12.28 3.07 20.16
CA GLY A 416 -11.29 4.14 20.03
C GLY A 416 -10.88 4.79 21.36
N ARG A 417 -11.35 4.29 22.50
CA ARG A 417 -11.04 4.84 23.83
C ARG A 417 -10.51 3.76 24.77
N LEU A 418 -9.29 3.96 25.25
CA LEU A 418 -8.65 3.10 26.21
C LEU A 418 -9.11 3.41 27.62
N ASN A 419 -9.64 2.40 28.29
CA ASN A 419 -9.80 2.39 29.74
C ASN A 419 -8.62 1.61 30.35
N PRO A 420 -7.67 2.26 31.02
CA PRO A 420 -6.52 1.59 31.62
C PRO A 420 -6.89 0.54 32.65
N ALA A 421 -8.09 0.58 33.22
CA ALA A 421 -8.55 -0.43 34.18
C ALA A 421 -8.90 -1.77 33.53
N ASP A 422 -9.03 -1.84 32.20
CA ASP A 422 -9.39 -3.05 31.47
C ASP A 422 -8.19 -3.79 30.87
N VAL A 423 -7.03 -3.11 30.84
CA VAL A 423 -5.80 -3.60 30.22
C VAL A 423 -4.66 -3.52 31.24
N GLY A 424 -3.70 -4.44 31.16
CA GLY A 424 -2.48 -4.38 31.95
C GLY A 424 -1.26 -4.72 31.10
N PRO A 425 -0.05 -4.32 31.54
CA PRO A 425 1.16 -4.84 30.92
C PRO A 425 1.22 -6.35 31.17
N PHE A 426 1.68 -7.09 30.17
CA PHE A 426 2.07 -8.48 30.32
C PHE A 426 3.51 -8.64 29.84
N MET A 427 4.32 -9.32 30.63
CA MET A 427 5.66 -9.74 30.24
C MET A 427 5.78 -11.21 30.56
N ARG A 428 6.19 -12.02 29.57
CA ARG A 428 6.46 -13.43 29.79
C ARG A 428 7.69 -13.55 30.71
N THR A 429 7.50 -14.07 31.92
CA THR A 429 8.59 -14.23 32.89
C THR A 429 9.46 -15.42 32.53
N ARG A 430 10.79 -15.21 32.48
CA ARG A 430 11.77 -16.29 32.34
C ARG A 430 11.95 -17.01 33.67
N GLY A 431 11.49 -18.26 33.78
CA GLY A 431 11.78 -19.15 34.92
C GLY A 431 10.59 -19.96 35.45
N ALA A 432 10.90 -21.05 36.15
CA ALA A 432 9.92 -21.85 36.88
C ALA A 432 9.49 -21.09 38.15
N GLY A 433 8.36 -20.38 38.11
CA GLY A 433 7.95 -19.52 39.23
C GLY A 433 6.45 -19.29 39.40
N THR A 434 5.59 -19.79 38.51
CA THR A 434 4.14 -19.74 38.72
C THR A 434 3.66 -21.09 39.29
N ASN A 435 2.53 -21.11 40.02
CA ASN A 435 1.96 -22.37 40.54
C ASN A 435 1.64 -23.41 39.43
N THR A 436 1.67 -22.98 38.17
CA THR A 436 1.34 -23.74 36.97
C THR A 436 2.60 -24.18 36.19
N THR A 437 3.66 -23.37 36.08
CA THR A 437 4.89 -23.77 35.37
C THR A 437 5.84 -24.54 36.30
N LEU A 438 6.10 -25.80 36.00
CA LEU A 438 6.94 -26.67 36.83
C LEU A 438 8.42 -26.59 36.46
N ALA A 439 8.73 -26.56 35.17
CA ALA A 439 10.08 -26.43 34.63
C ALA A 439 10.00 -25.97 33.18
N GLN A 440 10.97 -25.20 32.70
CA GLN A 440 11.05 -24.80 31.31
C GLN A 440 12.50 -24.55 30.87
N LEU A 441 12.75 -24.80 29.59
CA LEU A 441 13.95 -24.46 28.82
C LEU A 441 13.42 -23.81 27.54
N THR A 442 13.24 -22.49 27.55
CA THR A 442 12.74 -21.69 26.41
C THR A 442 13.85 -20.77 25.91
N HIS A 443 13.67 -20.18 24.73
CA HIS A 443 14.67 -19.29 24.13
C HIS A 443 15.97 -20.01 23.80
N MET A 444 15.86 -21.27 23.37
CA MET A 444 17.02 -22.09 23.03
C MET A 444 17.64 -21.56 21.73
N GLY A 445 18.93 -21.24 21.77
CA GLY A 445 19.72 -20.83 20.62
C GLY A 445 20.32 -22.03 19.88
N ASP A 446 21.30 -21.75 19.03
CA ASP A 446 22.03 -22.77 18.29
C ASP A 446 22.93 -23.64 19.18
N ASP A 447 23.08 -24.92 18.79
CA ASP A 447 24.00 -25.90 19.40
C ASP A 447 23.84 -26.08 20.93
N GLU A 448 22.63 -25.89 21.47
CA GLU A 448 22.37 -26.00 22.90
C GLU A 448 22.25 -27.46 23.36
N ASP A 449 22.75 -27.76 24.57
CA ASP A 449 22.45 -28.98 25.34
C ASP A 449 22.02 -28.56 26.76
N ALA A 450 20.76 -28.13 26.84
CA ALA A 450 20.20 -27.50 28.02
C ALA A 450 19.52 -28.52 28.94
N ARG A 451 19.60 -28.27 30.25
CA ARG A 451 18.93 -29.10 31.26
C ARG A 451 18.47 -28.30 32.47
N THR A 452 17.35 -28.69 33.05
CA THR A 452 16.86 -28.12 34.32
C THR A 452 16.16 -29.18 35.17
N PRO A 453 16.34 -29.18 36.51
CA PRO A 453 15.69 -30.15 37.37
C PRO A 453 14.19 -29.88 37.50
N LEU A 454 13.41 -30.97 37.58
CA LEU A 454 11.98 -30.97 37.83
C LEU A 454 11.68 -31.92 39.00
N ARG A 455 10.99 -31.43 40.03
CA ARG A 455 10.61 -32.27 41.18
C ARG A 455 9.10 -32.35 41.35
N LEU A 456 8.60 -33.58 41.43
CA LEU A 456 7.19 -33.89 41.68
C LEU A 456 7.05 -34.59 43.04
N THR A 457 6.25 -34.02 43.94
CA THR A 457 5.99 -34.59 45.28
C THR A 457 4.91 -35.67 45.29
N GLY A 458 4.21 -35.87 44.18
CA GLY A 458 3.13 -36.81 44.00
C GLY A 458 2.93 -37.12 42.52
N GLU A 459 2.17 -38.17 42.21
CA GLU A 459 1.73 -38.43 40.84
C GLU A 459 0.98 -37.21 40.31
N THR A 460 1.48 -36.68 39.18
CA THR A 460 1.03 -35.40 38.63
C THR A 460 0.75 -35.56 37.14
N ARG A 461 -0.44 -35.12 36.72
CA ARG A 461 -0.74 -34.89 35.30
C ARG A 461 -0.11 -33.57 34.89
N VAL A 462 0.76 -33.63 33.88
CA VAL A 462 1.48 -32.46 33.37
C VAL A 462 1.15 -32.24 31.90
N ARG A 463 1.00 -30.98 31.50
CA ARG A 463 1.01 -30.57 30.09
C ARG A 463 2.45 -30.31 29.68
N ILE A 464 2.86 -30.83 28.55
CA ILE A 464 4.16 -30.56 27.93
C ILE A 464 3.89 -29.75 26.67
N LEU A 465 4.51 -28.58 26.58
CA LEU A 465 4.64 -27.81 25.35
C LEU A 465 6.10 -27.89 24.91
N ALA A 466 6.37 -28.45 23.74
CA ALA A 466 7.70 -28.47 23.15
C ALA A 466 7.63 -27.97 21.72
N ILE A 467 8.43 -26.96 21.39
CA ILE A 467 8.55 -26.41 20.03
C ILE A 467 10.01 -26.58 19.60
N GLY A 468 10.21 -27.09 18.39
CA GLY A 468 11.54 -27.29 17.82
C GLY A 468 11.50 -27.62 16.32
N GLU A 469 12.67 -27.75 15.72
CA GLU A 469 12.85 -28.04 14.31
C GLU A 469 12.79 -29.55 14.03
N GLY A 470 12.05 -29.93 12.99
CA GLY A 470 12.02 -31.30 12.49
C GLY A 470 11.62 -31.37 11.02
N ARG A 471 12.18 -32.34 10.29
CA ARG A 471 11.94 -32.54 8.85
C ARG A 471 12.10 -34.03 8.50
N ASP A 472 11.37 -34.48 7.49
CA ASP A 472 11.52 -35.81 6.88
C ASP A 472 11.43 -36.99 7.86
N GLY A 473 10.65 -36.84 8.95
CA GLY A 473 10.46 -37.87 9.96
C GLY A 473 11.37 -37.74 11.19
N ASP A 474 12.34 -36.84 11.16
CA ASP A 474 13.33 -36.64 12.22
C ASP A 474 13.13 -35.28 12.93
N MET A 475 13.57 -35.24 14.19
CA MET A 475 13.66 -34.00 14.98
C MET A 475 15.12 -33.60 15.14
N PHE A 476 15.42 -32.33 14.87
CA PHE A 476 16.74 -31.72 15.04
C PHE A 476 16.81 -31.02 16.39
N ASP A 477 15.85 -30.13 16.64
CA ASP A 477 15.67 -29.47 17.93
C ASP A 477 14.50 -30.09 18.67
N TYR A 478 14.75 -30.61 19.87
CA TYR A 478 13.71 -31.29 20.62
C TYR A 478 13.96 -31.37 22.12
N GLY A 479 12.86 -31.47 22.86
CA GLY A 479 12.86 -31.72 24.29
C GLY A 479 12.63 -33.18 24.66
N TRP A 480 13.15 -33.57 25.83
CA TRP A 480 12.83 -34.85 26.48
C TRP A 480 12.90 -34.74 28.01
N ILE A 481 12.36 -35.74 28.70
CA ILE A 481 12.36 -35.84 30.16
C ILE A 481 13.05 -37.13 30.55
N GLU A 482 14.05 -37.02 31.44
CA GLU A 482 14.75 -38.13 32.07
C GLU A 482 14.29 -38.29 33.53
N ASP A 483 14.22 -39.52 34.02
CA ASP A 483 14.09 -39.79 35.45
C ASP A 483 15.46 -39.73 36.17
N VAL A 484 15.47 -40.03 37.48
CA VAL A 484 16.67 -40.00 38.31
C VAL A 484 17.73 -41.03 37.90
N ASP A 485 17.32 -42.11 37.24
CA ASP A 485 18.21 -43.17 36.75
C ASP A 485 18.73 -42.86 35.33
N GLY A 486 18.33 -41.72 34.75
CA GLY A 486 18.70 -41.27 33.41
C GLY A 486 17.87 -41.93 32.30
N GLN A 487 16.79 -42.64 32.63
CA GLN A 487 15.91 -43.23 31.63
C GLN A 487 15.00 -42.15 31.05
N THR A 488 14.88 -42.13 29.71
CA THR A 488 13.94 -41.23 29.05
C THR A 488 12.51 -41.71 29.26
N VAL A 489 11.73 -40.93 30.00
CA VAL A 489 10.31 -41.23 30.31
C VAL A 489 9.34 -40.57 29.31
N TRP A 490 9.81 -39.54 28.60
CA TRP A 490 9.10 -38.90 27.50
C TRP A 490 10.08 -38.21 26.56
N LYS A 491 9.82 -38.21 25.25
CA LYS A 491 10.64 -37.53 24.22
C LYS A 491 9.74 -37.03 23.09
N MET A 492 9.97 -35.80 22.62
CA MET A 492 9.32 -35.26 21.44
C MET A 492 9.75 -36.04 20.19
N LYS A 493 8.78 -36.49 19.37
CA LYS A 493 9.02 -37.23 18.13
C LYS A 493 8.27 -36.59 16.99
N TYR A 494 8.89 -36.52 15.81
CA TYR A 494 8.31 -35.87 14.63
C TYR A 494 6.87 -36.33 14.33
N GLY A 495 6.63 -37.65 14.27
CA GLY A 495 5.31 -38.21 13.97
C GLY A 495 4.23 -37.99 15.05
N GLU A 496 4.59 -37.42 16.20
CA GLU A 496 3.69 -37.05 17.29
C GLU A 496 3.55 -35.52 17.43
N THR A 497 4.07 -34.75 16.46
CA THR A 497 4.03 -33.28 16.45
C THR A 497 3.09 -32.76 15.37
N ASP A 498 2.54 -31.57 15.62
CA ASP A 498 1.83 -30.75 14.64
C ASP A 498 2.75 -29.66 14.09
N PRO A 499 2.46 -29.05 12.92
CA PRO A 499 3.12 -27.83 12.48
C PRO A 499 2.93 -26.69 13.49
N ALA A 500 4.00 -25.97 13.82
CA ALA A 500 3.97 -24.88 14.81
C ALA A 500 3.77 -23.48 14.20
N GLY A 501 3.48 -23.39 12.90
CA GLY A 501 3.38 -22.13 12.16
C GLY A 501 4.71 -21.68 11.54
N GLY A 502 4.67 -20.64 10.70
CA GLY A 502 5.79 -20.25 9.85
C GLY A 502 6.21 -21.37 8.90
N SER A 503 7.50 -21.71 8.92
CA SER A 503 8.08 -22.78 8.11
C SER A 503 7.59 -24.18 8.49
N ASP A 504 7.46 -25.08 7.51
CA ASP A 504 6.99 -26.47 7.72
C ASP A 504 7.85 -27.28 8.70
N LYS A 505 9.10 -26.86 8.88
CA LYS A 505 10.06 -27.47 9.81
C LYS A 505 9.83 -27.11 11.27
N ASN A 506 9.02 -26.09 11.54
CA ASN A 506 8.61 -25.74 12.89
C ASN A 506 7.59 -26.76 13.39
N ARG A 507 7.95 -27.51 14.42
CA ARG A 507 7.13 -28.59 14.99
C ARG A 507 6.75 -28.26 16.42
N VAL A 508 5.52 -28.59 16.80
CA VAL A 508 5.03 -28.44 18.17
C VAL A 508 4.44 -29.75 18.67
N PHE A 509 4.78 -30.10 19.91
CA PHE A 509 4.02 -31.04 20.72
C PHE A 509 3.32 -30.25 21.83
N ASP A 510 2.01 -30.39 21.93
CA ASP A 510 1.23 -29.89 23.06
C ASP A 510 0.31 -31.01 23.58
N GLY A 511 0.74 -31.66 24.66
CA GLY A 511 0.10 -32.88 25.13
C GLY A 511 0.18 -33.08 26.63
N VAL A 512 -0.59 -34.05 27.12
CA VAL A 512 -0.69 -34.35 28.55
C VAL A 512 -0.15 -35.73 28.85
N ILE A 513 0.76 -35.81 29.81
CA ILE A 513 1.27 -37.08 30.36
C ILE A 513 1.06 -37.15 31.87
N THR A 514 1.19 -38.34 32.44
CA THR A 514 1.18 -38.55 33.89
C THR A 514 2.57 -39.00 34.33
N LEU A 515 3.18 -38.26 35.24
CA LEU A 515 4.48 -38.59 35.82
C LEU A 515 4.29 -38.98 37.29
N PRO A 516 4.87 -40.10 37.75
CA PRO A 516 4.94 -40.44 39.17
C PRO A 516 5.61 -39.36 40.03
N ALA A 517 5.52 -39.53 41.35
CA ALA A 517 6.34 -38.75 42.26
C ALA A 517 7.82 -39.07 42.02
N GLY A 518 8.68 -38.05 41.92
CA GLY A 518 10.07 -38.27 41.58
C GLY A 518 10.86 -37.00 41.31
N ASN A 519 12.17 -37.18 41.11
CA ASN A 519 13.04 -36.16 40.55
C ASN A 519 13.29 -36.51 39.08
N TYR A 520 13.17 -35.50 38.23
CA TYR A 520 13.31 -35.60 36.79
C TYR A 520 14.29 -34.52 36.32
N VAL A 521 14.82 -34.71 35.12
CA VAL A 521 15.60 -33.70 34.40
C VAL A 521 14.87 -33.42 33.10
N LEU A 522 14.45 -32.16 32.95
CA LEU A 522 13.98 -31.66 31.67
C LEU A 522 15.19 -31.32 30.81
N ARG A 523 15.18 -31.73 29.55
CA ARG A 523 16.29 -31.61 28.61
C ARG A 523 15.81 -30.99 27.31
N PHE A 524 16.67 -30.22 26.66
CA PHE A 524 16.46 -29.74 25.29
C PHE A 524 17.80 -29.73 24.56
N ARG A 525 17.77 -30.08 23.27
CA ARG A 525 18.92 -29.99 22.40
C ARG A 525 18.52 -29.33 21.08
N SER A 526 19.38 -28.47 20.54
CA SER A 526 19.24 -27.85 19.23
C SER A 526 20.45 -28.11 18.33
N ASP A 527 20.27 -27.95 17.02
CA ASP A 527 21.36 -27.78 16.06
C ASP A 527 21.61 -26.28 15.75
N GLY A 528 22.29 -25.96 14.65
CA GLY A 528 22.92 -24.66 14.45
C GLY A 528 22.37 -23.80 13.31
N SER A 529 21.10 -23.92 12.92
CA SER A 529 20.60 -23.10 11.80
C SER A 529 19.21 -22.49 11.95
N HIS A 530 18.45 -22.81 12.99
CA HIS A 530 17.08 -22.32 13.15
C HIS A 530 16.67 -22.29 14.61
N SER A 531 16.96 -21.20 15.29
CA SER A 531 16.77 -21.10 16.73
C SER A 531 16.25 -19.75 17.17
N TYR A 532 16.01 -19.60 18.47
CA TYR A 532 15.44 -18.37 19.00
C TYR A 532 16.34 -17.15 18.71
N ASN A 533 15.77 -16.13 18.07
CA ASN A 533 16.42 -14.91 17.57
C ASN A 533 17.41 -15.12 16.40
N ASP A 534 17.50 -16.32 15.83
CA ASP A 534 18.32 -16.59 14.64
C ASP A 534 17.60 -17.60 13.72
N TRP A 535 16.55 -17.11 13.06
CA TRP A 535 15.68 -17.94 12.23
C TRP A 535 16.11 -17.85 10.76
N ASN A 536 16.59 -18.96 10.18
CA ASN A 536 16.89 -18.99 8.74
C ASN A 536 15.66 -19.01 7.81
N THR A 537 14.43 -19.09 8.35
CA THR A 537 13.14 -19.04 7.64
C THR A 537 12.06 -18.53 8.59
N ASP A 538 10.82 -18.31 8.11
CA ASP A 538 9.67 -17.88 8.92
C ASP A 538 9.59 -18.61 10.29
N PRO A 539 9.57 -17.88 11.41
CA PRO A 539 9.61 -18.46 12.77
C PRO A 539 8.28 -19.15 13.14
N PRO A 540 8.26 -20.00 14.18
CA PRO A 540 7.01 -20.58 14.69
C PRO A 540 6.05 -19.50 15.20
N ASP A 541 4.76 -19.85 15.33
CA ASP A 541 3.71 -18.93 15.80
C ASP A 541 4.00 -18.40 17.22
N ASP A 542 4.67 -19.17 18.09
CA ASP A 542 5.12 -18.74 19.43
C ASP A 542 6.65 -18.89 19.58
N PRO A 543 7.46 -17.97 19.02
CA PRO A 543 8.92 -18.03 19.05
C PRO A 543 9.49 -18.04 20.47
N GLU A 544 8.82 -17.31 21.37
CA GLU A 544 9.19 -17.21 22.78
C GLU A 544 9.05 -18.56 23.53
N SER A 545 8.44 -19.57 22.92
CA SER A 545 8.33 -20.94 23.43
C SER A 545 9.26 -21.95 22.75
N TRP A 546 10.16 -21.53 21.84
CA TRP A 546 11.18 -22.43 21.26
C TRP A 546 12.00 -23.09 22.36
N GLY A 547 11.89 -24.42 22.45
CA GLY A 547 12.28 -25.14 23.66
C GLY A 547 11.23 -26.10 24.18
N ILE A 548 11.26 -26.36 25.50
CA ILE A 548 10.32 -27.23 26.19
C ILE A 548 9.87 -26.65 27.53
N SER A 549 8.57 -26.71 27.80
CA SER A 549 7.93 -26.27 29.04
C SER A 549 7.01 -27.36 29.59
N VAL A 550 7.06 -27.55 30.90
CA VAL A 550 6.22 -28.51 31.63
C VAL A 550 5.35 -27.76 32.62
N PHE A 551 4.04 -27.94 32.50
CA PHE A 551 3.04 -27.29 33.33
C PHE A 551 2.26 -28.30 34.17
N ARG A 552 1.95 -27.92 35.41
CA ARG A 552 0.99 -28.62 36.26
C ARG A 552 -0.42 -28.33 35.74
N LEU A 553 -1.18 -29.38 35.43
CA LEU A 553 -2.60 -29.23 35.19
C LEU A 553 -3.33 -29.05 36.53
N ALA A 554 -4.17 -28.03 36.64
CA ALA A 554 -5.05 -27.89 37.79
C ALA A 554 -5.93 -29.16 37.90
N ARG A 555 -6.06 -29.70 39.13
CA ARG A 555 -7.05 -30.74 39.41
C ARG A 555 -8.43 -30.13 39.13
N ARG A 556 -9.12 -30.64 38.10
CA ARG A 556 -10.55 -30.38 37.91
C ARG A 556 -11.35 -30.94 39.08
#